data_AF-A0A7X0VS39-F1
#
_entry.id   AF-A0A7X0VS39-F1
#
_cell.length_a   1.000
_cell.length_b   1.000
_cell.length_c   1.000
_cell.angle_alpha   90.00
_cell.angle_beta   90.00
_cell.angle_gamma   90.00
#
_symmetry.space_group_name_H-M   'P 1'
#
loop_
_entity.id
_entity.type
_entity.pdbx_description
1 polymer ?
#
loop_
_entity_poly.entity_id
_entity_poly.type
_entity_poly.pdbx_seq_one_letter_code
_entity_poly.pdbx_strand_id
1 'polypeptide(L)'
;MSIIKSLLGIKEIKNTIFYKDFSEDNRWLNELIDISSRIKSNKKKNIDRDIAFLKAGISGEKNVYYELKNSFIPMICLHDIRIEDDDYAAQLDFVVITHKYIMILETKKLNGDILINESGDFIRSIKNNYGKVIKKEGIYSPIAQNDRHVRILKEILMKNGKIKSMPVISGVVIANPKSIVNKTKASKKIKDEIFRHDQLTEILNEKLKSYKDGEMFEHRMKEVADFLIINNKNIHIDYNRKYSLTEEDFIGNNEEDEVVINEFKANKVEYKKIEIVEEKIVEDLIKKITKKDSEYKLSEKEVISSESNDILINKLKEYRTSMARAEKVSPYFIYNNETLEEIIKVKPKNKEELMKVRGFGPIKVEKYGDSIIDIINVL
;
A
#
# COMPACT_ATOMS: atom_id res chain seq x y z
N MET A 1 -13.85 -39.22 6.53
CA MET A 1 -14.83 -38.81 7.56
C MET A 1 -15.54 -37.48 7.25
N SER A 2 -14.86 -36.44 6.73
CA SER A 2 -15.46 -35.11 6.48
C SER A 2 -16.56 -35.09 5.40
N ILE A 3 -16.40 -35.84 4.29
CA ILE A 3 -17.42 -35.91 3.21
C ILE A 3 -18.74 -36.51 3.70
N ILE A 4 -18.68 -37.55 4.54
CA ILE A 4 -19.87 -38.21 5.12
C ILE A 4 -20.62 -37.27 6.07
N LYS A 5 -19.90 -36.49 6.90
CA LYS A 5 -20.53 -35.46 7.75
C LYS A 5 -21.21 -34.35 6.94
N SER A 6 -20.57 -33.92 5.85
CA SER A 6 -21.15 -32.95 4.93
C SER A 6 -22.42 -33.47 4.24
N LEU A 7 -22.47 -34.75 3.88
CA LEU A 7 -23.66 -35.41 3.31
C LEU A 7 -24.79 -35.57 4.35
N LEU A 8 -24.45 -35.70 5.63
CA LEU A 8 -25.39 -35.75 6.75
C LEU A 8 -25.84 -34.37 7.25
N GLY A 9 -25.44 -33.28 6.58
CA GLY A 9 -25.83 -31.91 6.95
C GLY A 9 -25.14 -31.36 8.21
N ILE A 10 -24.12 -32.05 8.73
CA ILE A 10 -23.36 -31.59 9.90
C ILE A 10 -22.31 -30.57 9.43
N LYS A 11 -22.58 -29.29 9.68
CA LYS A 11 -21.62 -28.20 9.41
C LYS A 11 -20.53 -28.14 10.47
N GLU A 12 -19.26 -28.30 10.05
CA GLU A 12 -18.10 -28.13 10.92
C GLU A 12 -17.74 -26.64 11.09
N ILE A 13 -17.96 -25.82 10.06
CA ILE A 13 -17.69 -24.38 10.09
C ILE A 13 -18.97 -23.68 10.54
N LYS A 14 -19.06 -23.36 11.83
CA LYS A 14 -20.24 -22.70 12.41
C LYS A 14 -20.16 -21.18 12.46
N ASN A 15 -18.94 -20.64 12.52
CA ASN A 15 -18.62 -19.21 12.63
C ASN A 15 -17.36 -18.92 11.80
N THR A 16 -16.87 -17.67 11.84
CA THR A 16 -15.60 -17.26 11.23
C THR A 16 -14.44 -18.03 11.84
N ILE A 17 -13.58 -18.62 11.02
CA ILE A 17 -12.35 -19.29 11.44
C ILE A 17 -11.16 -18.68 10.70
N PHE A 18 -10.11 -18.28 11.43
CA PHE A 18 -8.86 -17.82 10.84
C PHE A 18 -7.88 -18.98 10.68
N TYR A 19 -7.48 -19.27 9.44
CA TYR A 19 -6.46 -20.28 9.11
C TYR A 19 -5.05 -19.66 9.12
N LYS A 20 -4.94 -18.37 8.77
CA LYS A 20 -3.79 -17.50 9.03
C LYS A 20 -4.32 -16.26 9.73
N ASP A 21 -4.04 -16.15 11.02
CA ASP A 21 -4.60 -15.11 11.89
C ASP A 21 -3.86 -13.78 11.72
N PHE A 22 -4.53 -12.69 12.09
CA PHE A 22 -3.90 -11.36 12.14
C PHE A 22 -2.87 -11.30 13.27
N SER A 23 -1.68 -10.78 12.95
CA SER A 23 -0.62 -10.54 13.95
C SER A 23 -0.36 -9.04 14.09
N GLU A 24 -0.49 -8.54 15.33
CA GLU A 24 0.00 -7.20 15.67
C GLU A 24 1.53 -7.13 15.67
N ASP A 25 2.20 -8.27 15.87
CA ASP A 25 3.65 -8.37 15.78
C ASP A 25 4.05 -8.45 14.29
N ASN A 26 4.36 -7.29 13.72
CA ASN A 26 4.74 -7.15 12.32
C ASN A 26 6.26 -7.06 12.20
N ARG A 27 6.86 -8.07 11.54
CA ARG A 27 8.30 -8.18 11.35
C ARG A 27 8.92 -6.94 10.68
N TRP A 28 8.29 -6.42 9.62
CA TRP A 28 8.81 -5.25 8.90
C TRP A 28 8.76 -3.98 9.75
N LEU A 29 7.72 -3.83 10.57
CA LEU A 29 7.63 -2.72 11.51
C LEU A 29 8.76 -2.79 12.53
N ASN A 30 9.02 -3.98 13.09
CA ASN A 30 10.11 -4.18 14.04
C ASN A 30 11.49 -3.92 13.42
N GLU A 31 11.71 -4.39 12.19
CA GLU A 31 12.97 -4.16 11.44
C GLU A 31 13.16 -2.66 11.15
N LEU A 32 12.12 -1.96 10.69
CA LEU A 32 12.20 -0.52 10.43
C LEU A 32 12.45 0.29 11.70
N ILE A 33 11.79 -0.06 12.80
CA ILE A 33 11.98 0.60 14.11
C ILE A 33 13.43 0.40 14.57
N ASP A 34 13.97 -0.81 14.47
CA ASP A 34 15.35 -1.12 14.83
C ASP A 34 16.36 -0.36 13.95
N ILE A 35 16.14 -0.30 12.63
CA ILE A 35 16.97 0.51 11.73
C ILE A 35 16.88 1.98 12.13
N SER A 36 15.67 2.53 12.28
CA SER A 36 15.48 3.95 12.63
C SER A 36 16.18 4.33 13.93
N SER A 37 16.22 3.42 14.92
CA SER A 37 16.92 3.65 16.19
C SER A 37 18.43 3.81 16.05
N ARG A 38 19.01 3.33 14.94
CA ARG A 38 20.46 3.33 14.67
C ARG A 38 20.89 4.37 13.64
N ILE A 39 19.98 5.16 13.07
CA ILE A 39 20.30 6.17 12.05
C ILE A 39 20.40 7.56 12.68
N LYS A 40 21.55 8.23 12.48
CA LYS A 40 21.79 9.62 12.89
C LYS A 40 21.54 10.63 11.77
N SER A 41 21.59 10.21 10.51
CA SER A 41 21.46 11.11 9.37
C SER A 41 20.01 11.59 9.15
N ASN A 42 19.85 12.60 8.28
CA ASN A 42 18.53 13.12 7.91
C ASN A 42 17.61 12.07 7.25
N LYS A 43 18.18 10.95 6.76
CA LYS A 43 17.44 9.82 6.18
C LYS A 43 16.50 9.15 7.20
N LYS A 44 16.78 9.29 8.50
CA LYS A 44 15.90 8.84 9.59
C LYS A 44 14.45 9.32 9.40
N LYS A 45 14.24 10.56 8.92
CA LYS A 45 12.90 11.13 8.68
C LYS A 45 12.07 10.30 7.69
N ASN A 46 12.70 9.76 6.65
CA ASN A 46 12.01 8.93 5.66
C ASN A 46 11.63 7.57 6.24
N ILE A 47 12.48 7.00 7.07
CA ILE A 47 12.24 5.73 7.76
C ILE A 47 11.11 5.89 8.78
N ASP A 48 11.14 6.95 9.60
CA ASP A 48 10.10 7.28 10.57
C ASP A 48 8.73 7.51 9.91
N ARG A 49 8.72 8.17 8.74
CA ARG A 49 7.50 8.34 7.94
C ARG A 49 6.94 7.00 7.48
N ASP A 50 7.80 6.10 6.98
CA ASP A 50 7.37 4.76 6.54
C ASP A 50 6.89 3.90 7.72
N ILE A 51 7.51 4.02 8.90
CA ILE A 51 7.02 3.42 10.15
C ILE A 51 5.61 3.91 10.48
N ALA A 52 5.38 5.24 10.40
CA ALA A 52 4.06 5.81 10.66
C ALA A 52 3.00 5.29 9.67
N PHE A 53 3.34 5.20 8.38
CA PHE A 53 2.44 4.63 7.37
C PHE A 53 2.16 3.14 7.61
N LEU A 54 3.18 2.37 7.99
CA LEU A 54 3.01 0.94 8.26
C LEU A 54 2.15 0.70 9.51
N LYS A 55 2.40 1.42 10.61
CA LYS A 55 1.53 1.41 11.80
C LYS A 55 0.09 1.77 11.46
N ALA A 56 -0.07 2.81 10.65
CA ALA A 56 -1.38 3.26 10.22
C ALA A 56 -2.12 2.17 9.41
N GLY A 57 -1.41 1.46 8.52
CA GLY A 57 -1.91 0.31 7.77
C GLY A 57 -2.33 -0.85 8.68
N ILE A 58 -1.44 -1.30 9.56
CA ILE A 58 -1.71 -2.38 10.54
C ILE A 58 -2.93 -2.05 11.40
N SER A 59 -3.04 -0.80 11.88
CA SER A 59 -4.23 -0.36 12.63
C SER A 59 -5.51 -0.43 11.79
N GLY A 60 -5.44 -0.13 10.49
CA GLY A 60 -6.58 -0.29 9.59
C GLY A 60 -6.97 -1.75 9.40
N GLU A 61 -6.00 -2.63 9.16
CA GLU A 61 -6.22 -4.07 9.04
C GLU A 61 -6.80 -4.67 10.34
N LYS A 62 -6.35 -4.19 11.50
CA LYS A 62 -6.91 -4.58 12.80
C LYS A 62 -8.41 -4.30 12.91
N ASN A 63 -8.89 -3.17 12.38
CA ASN A 63 -10.31 -2.86 12.37
C ASN A 63 -11.08 -3.87 11.48
N VAL A 64 -10.57 -4.16 10.29
CA VAL A 64 -11.19 -5.15 9.38
C VAL A 64 -11.20 -6.54 10.00
N TYR A 65 -10.08 -6.95 10.61
CA TYR A 65 -9.97 -8.20 11.35
C TYR A 65 -11.02 -8.32 12.46
N TYR A 66 -11.19 -7.26 13.25
CA TYR A 66 -12.19 -7.21 14.31
C TYR A 66 -13.61 -7.43 13.78
N GLU A 67 -13.98 -6.78 12.68
CA GLU A 67 -15.28 -6.94 12.03
C GLU A 67 -15.49 -8.38 11.52
N LEU A 68 -14.48 -8.96 10.85
CA LEU A 68 -14.53 -10.34 10.36
C LEU A 68 -14.72 -11.34 11.51
N LYS A 69 -13.94 -11.19 12.58
CA LYS A 69 -13.97 -12.07 13.76
C LYS A 69 -15.32 -12.03 14.48
N ASN A 70 -15.94 -10.85 14.54
CA ASN A 70 -17.23 -10.65 15.21
C ASN A 70 -18.44 -10.73 14.27
N SER A 71 -18.26 -11.11 13.00
CA SER A 71 -19.37 -11.26 12.05
C SER A 71 -20.23 -12.51 12.30
N PHE A 72 -19.68 -13.53 12.98
CA PHE A 72 -20.30 -14.84 13.19
C PHE A 72 -20.76 -15.55 11.90
N ILE A 73 -20.16 -15.20 10.76
CA ILE A 73 -20.49 -15.79 9.46
C ILE A 73 -19.71 -17.11 9.29
N PRO A 74 -20.33 -18.22 8.84
CA PRO A 74 -19.64 -19.46 8.47
C PRO A 74 -18.66 -19.26 7.31
N MET A 75 -17.40 -18.95 7.61
CA MET A 75 -16.36 -18.67 6.62
C MET A 75 -14.95 -18.97 7.14
N ILE A 76 -14.02 -19.18 6.23
CA ILE A 76 -12.59 -19.24 6.52
C ILE A 76 -11.95 -17.93 6.10
N CYS A 77 -11.12 -17.36 6.97
CA CYS A 77 -10.34 -16.15 6.70
C CYS A 77 -8.84 -16.45 6.74
N LEU A 78 -8.11 -15.79 5.86
CA LEU A 78 -6.65 -15.79 5.81
C LEU A 78 -6.18 -14.34 5.73
N HIS A 79 -5.27 -13.94 6.61
CA HIS A 79 -4.65 -12.61 6.59
C HIS A 79 -3.27 -12.65 5.93
N ASP A 80 -2.94 -11.62 5.16
CA ASP A 80 -1.60 -11.34 4.61
C ASP A 80 -1.03 -12.51 3.79
N ILE A 81 -1.77 -12.93 2.76
CA ILE A 81 -1.34 -14.01 1.86
C ILE A 81 -0.73 -13.43 0.60
N ARG A 82 0.47 -13.90 0.26
CA ARG A 82 1.12 -13.60 -1.01
C ARG A 82 1.23 -14.85 -1.86
N ILE A 83 0.65 -14.81 -3.05
CA ILE A 83 0.73 -15.89 -4.04
C ILE A 83 1.45 -15.42 -5.28
N GLU A 84 2.18 -16.33 -5.91
CA GLU A 84 2.92 -16.11 -7.15
C GLU A 84 2.70 -17.29 -8.11
N ASP A 85 2.59 -16.99 -9.40
CA ASP A 85 2.56 -17.96 -10.50
C ASP A 85 3.20 -17.31 -11.73
N ASP A 86 4.34 -17.85 -12.17
CA ASP A 86 5.17 -17.30 -13.24
C ASP A 86 5.47 -15.80 -13.08
N ASP A 87 4.96 -14.96 -13.99
CA ASP A 87 5.16 -13.50 -13.99
C ASP A 87 4.14 -12.74 -13.11
N TYR A 88 3.21 -13.44 -12.47
CA TYR A 88 2.13 -12.84 -11.70
C TYR A 88 2.35 -13.01 -10.20
N ALA A 89 2.15 -11.91 -9.45
CA ALA A 89 2.15 -11.89 -8.00
C ALA A 89 0.94 -11.12 -7.49
N ALA A 90 0.31 -11.62 -6.43
CA ALA A 90 -0.76 -10.94 -5.73
C ALA A 90 -0.52 -10.95 -4.22
N GLN A 91 -0.56 -9.77 -3.61
CA GLN A 91 -0.58 -9.57 -2.17
C GLN A 91 -2.04 -9.40 -1.74
N LEU A 92 -2.51 -10.21 -0.81
CA LEU A 92 -3.90 -10.29 -0.40
C LEU A 92 -3.99 -9.98 1.10
N ASP A 93 -4.56 -8.82 1.47
CA ASP A 93 -4.67 -8.43 2.88
C ASP A 93 -5.58 -9.39 3.64
N PHE A 94 -6.80 -9.63 3.15
CA PHE A 94 -7.65 -10.71 3.63
C PHE A 94 -8.29 -11.50 2.49
N VAL A 95 -8.24 -12.83 2.61
CA VAL A 95 -9.02 -13.75 1.77
C VAL A 95 -10.13 -14.34 2.62
N VAL A 96 -11.38 -14.10 2.21
CA VAL A 96 -12.59 -14.64 2.83
C VAL A 96 -13.15 -15.74 1.95
N ILE A 97 -13.21 -16.96 2.46
CA ILE A 97 -13.72 -18.14 1.77
C ILE A 97 -15.04 -18.52 2.41
N THR A 98 -16.12 -18.41 1.64
CA THR A 98 -17.46 -18.86 2.04
C THR A 98 -17.88 -20.07 1.20
N HIS A 99 -19.04 -20.64 1.52
CA HIS A 99 -19.67 -21.65 0.68
C HIS A 99 -20.22 -21.10 -0.65
N LYS A 100 -20.32 -19.78 -0.86
CA LYS A 100 -20.90 -19.18 -2.08
C LYS A 100 -19.91 -18.41 -2.95
N TYR A 101 -18.85 -17.87 -2.34
CA TYR A 101 -17.84 -17.07 -3.02
C TYR A 101 -16.54 -17.05 -2.23
N ILE A 102 -15.46 -16.68 -2.92
CA ILE A 102 -14.20 -16.24 -2.34
C ILE A 102 -14.12 -14.73 -2.54
N MET A 103 -13.84 -13.96 -1.49
CA MET A 103 -13.73 -12.51 -1.56
C MET A 103 -12.34 -12.08 -1.11
N ILE A 104 -11.69 -11.22 -1.89
CA ILE A 104 -10.45 -10.57 -1.49
C ILE A 104 -10.81 -9.18 -0.96
N LEU A 105 -10.50 -8.95 0.31
CA LEU A 105 -10.65 -7.66 0.95
C LEU A 105 -9.30 -6.95 0.96
N GLU A 106 -9.19 -5.86 0.20
CA GLU A 106 -8.06 -4.93 0.25
C GLU A 106 -8.37 -3.83 1.29
N THR A 107 -7.49 -3.64 2.25
CA THR A 107 -7.66 -2.66 3.31
C THR A 107 -6.95 -1.36 2.94
N LYS A 108 -7.69 -0.25 2.86
CA LYS A 108 -7.11 1.05 2.57
C LYS A 108 -7.34 2.06 3.68
N LYS A 109 -6.25 2.70 4.10
CA LYS A 109 -6.28 3.92 4.90
C LYS A 109 -6.15 5.14 4.00
N LEU A 110 -7.25 5.53 3.36
CA LEU A 110 -7.26 6.71 2.49
C LEU A 110 -7.25 7.99 3.34
N ASN A 111 -6.19 8.80 3.24
CA ASN A 111 -6.16 10.10 3.90
C ASN A 111 -6.89 11.16 3.05
N GLY A 112 -7.50 12.14 3.73
CA GLY A 112 -8.28 13.20 3.08
C GLY A 112 -9.65 12.74 2.57
N ASP A 113 -10.36 13.65 1.92
CA ASP A 113 -11.67 13.38 1.33
C ASP A 113 -11.49 12.74 -0.04
N ILE A 114 -12.20 11.65 -0.29
CA ILE A 114 -12.15 10.90 -1.53
C ILE A 114 -13.45 11.10 -2.28
N LEU A 115 -13.36 11.58 -3.51
CA LEU A 115 -14.46 11.64 -4.46
C LEU A 115 -14.22 10.59 -5.55
N ILE A 116 -15.23 9.78 -5.83
CA ILE A 116 -15.23 8.87 -6.97
C ILE A 116 -16.20 9.42 -8.01
N ASN A 117 -15.67 9.80 -9.17
CA ASN A 117 -16.47 10.37 -10.26
C ASN A 117 -17.18 9.27 -11.09
N GLU A 118 -17.93 9.70 -12.11
CA GLU A 118 -18.70 8.82 -13.00
C GLU A 118 -17.80 7.90 -13.84
N SER A 119 -16.60 8.37 -14.19
CA SER A 119 -15.55 7.60 -14.88
C SER A 119 -14.86 6.57 -13.99
N GLY A 120 -15.09 6.62 -12.67
CA GLY A 120 -14.43 5.76 -11.69
C GLY A 120 -13.06 6.24 -11.22
N ASP A 121 -12.70 7.49 -11.50
CA ASP A 121 -11.47 8.10 -11.00
C ASP A 121 -11.59 8.42 -9.52
N PHE A 122 -10.54 8.09 -8.77
CA PHE A 122 -10.43 8.43 -7.37
C PHE A 122 -9.69 9.75 -7.24
N ILE A 123 -10.37 10.75 -6.68
CA ILE A 123 -9.84 12.10 -6.50
C ILE A 123 -9.74 12.37 -5.00
N ARG A 124 -8.52 12.63 -4.52
CA ARG A 124 -8.25 12.99 -3.14
C ARG A 124 -8.19 14.50 -2.97
N SER A 125 -8.85 15.03 -1.93
CA SER A 125 -8.74 16.41 -1.49
C SER A 125 -8.21 16.47 -0.06
N ILE A 126 -7.13 17.22 0.15
CA ILE A 126 -6.53 17.47 1.47
C ILE A 126 -6.96 18.87 1.91
N LYS A 127 -7.46 18.97 3.14
CA LYS A 127 -7.94 20.22 3.74
C LYS A 127 -6.99 20.68 4.85
N ASN A 128 -6.91 21.99 5.06
CA ASN A 128 -6.30 22.56 6.26
C ASN A 128 -7.29 22.55 7.44
N ASN A 129 -6.85 23.00 8.62
CA ASN A 129 -7.66 23.04 9.84
C ASN A 129 -8.89 23.96 9.75
N TYR A 130 -8.94 24.86 8.77
CA TYR A 130 -10.09 25.73 8.48
C TYR A 130 -11.05 25.11 7.44
N GLY A 131 -10.81 23.87 7.03
CA GLY A 131 -11.63 23.15 6.04
C GLY A 131 -11.37 23.54 4.58
N LYS A 132 -10.43 24.46 4.30
CA LYS A 132 -10.07 24.85 2.94
C LYS A 132 -9.24 23.76 2.28
N VAL A 133 -9.63 23.34 1.07
CA VAL A 133 -8.85 22.40 0.27
C VAL A 133 -7.54 23.05 -0.13
N ILE A 134 -6.42 22.47 0.30
CA ILE A 134 -5.05 22.93 0.00
C ILE A 134 -4.38 22.11 -1.09
N LYS A 135 -4.82 20.86 -1.31
CA LYS A 135 -4.30 19.99 -2.36
C LYS A 135 -5.40 19.10 -2.91
N LYS A 136 -5.41 18.91 -4.23
CA LYS A 136 -6.33 18.00 -4.91
C LYS A 136 -5.57 17.22 -5.98
N GLU A 137 -5.68 15.91 -5.97
CA GLU A 137 -4.92 15.03 -6.87
C GLU A 137 -5.70 13.74 -7.19
N GLY A 138 -5.43 13.16 -8.36
CA GLY A 138 -5.90 11.82 -8.69
C GLY A 138 -5.07 10.76 -7.96
N ILE A 139 -5.71 9.68 -7.52
CA ILE A 139 -5.04 8.52 -6.93
C ILE A 139 -5.36 7.27 -7.73
N TYR A 140 -4.44 6.31 -7.71
CA TYR A 140 -4.67 5.01 -8.34
C TYR A 140 -5.87 4.32 -7.69
N SER A 141 -6.78 3.79 -8.52
CA SER A 141 -8.01 3.14 -8.05
C SER A 141 -7.69 1.89 -7.22
N PRO A 142 -8.03 1.87 -5.93
CA PRO A 142 -7.89 0.66 -5.10
C PRO A 142 -8.72 -0.51 -5.64
N ILE A 143 -9.84 -0.22 -6.30
CA ILE A 143 -10.69 -1.22 -6.94
C ILE A 143 -9.94 -1.85 -8.11
N ALA A 144 -9.32 -1.05 -8.97
CA ALA A 144 -8.53 -1.58 -10.09
C ALA A 144 -7.28 -2.35 -9.63
N GLN A 145 -6.73 -1.99 -8.45
CA GLN A 145 -5.67 -2.77 -7.81
C GLN A 145 -6.20 -4.14 -7.38
N ASN A 146 -7.30 -4.18 -6.63
CA ASN A 146 -7.84 -5.43 -6.11
C ASN A 146 -8.42 -6.32 -7.21
N ASP A 147 -9.01 -5.74 -8.26
CA ASP A 147 -9.47 -6.48 -9.44
C ASP A 147 -8.32 -7.23 -10.14
N ARG A 148 -7.08 -6.71 -10.07
CA ARG A 148 -5.90 -7.44 -10.55
C ARG A 148 -5.58 -8.63 -9.66
N HIS A 149 -5.60 -8.45 -8.34
CA HIS A 149 -5.40 -9.53 -7.38
C HIS A 149 -6.46 -10.64 -7.53
N VAL A 150 -7.73 -10.26 -7.71
CA VAL A 150 -8.85 -11.18 -7.98
C VAL A 150 -8.60 -12.02 -9.22
N ARG A 151 -8.16 -11.41 -10.33
CA ARG A 151 -7.84 -12.16 -11.55
C ARG A 151 -6.72 -13.15 -11.32
N ILE A 152 -5.63 -12.73 -10.68
CA ILE A 152 -4.46 -13.60 -10.41
C ILE A 152 -4.87 -14.77 -9.52
N LEU A 153 -5.53 -14.52 -8.38
CA LEU A 153 -5.99 -15.58 -7.48
C LEU A 153 -6.93 -16.55 -8.19
N LYS A 154 -7.89 -16.04 -8.97
CA LYS A 154 -8.84 -16.87 -9.69
C LYS A 154 -8.14 -17.80 -10.67
N GLU A 155 -7.22 -17.29 -11.49
CA GLU A 155 -6.44 -18.10 -12.44
C GLU A 155 -5.63 -19.17 -11.72
N ILE A 156 -4.91 -18.81 -10.65
CA ILE A 156 -4.10 -19.76 -9.87
C ILE A 156 -4.98 -20.88 -9.28
N LEU A 157 -6.13 -20.54 -8.69
CA LEU A 157 -7.03 -21.54 -8.10
C LEU A 157 -7.67 -22.43 -9.18
N MET A 158 -8.00 -21.90 -10.35
CA MET A 158 -8.55 -22.67 -11.47
C MET A 158 -7.51 -23.60 -12.09
N LYS A 159 -6.30 -23.10 -12.38
CA LYS A 159 -5.15 -23.86 -12.92
C LYS A 159 -4.79 -25.05 -12.02
N ASN A 160 -4.89 -24.87 -10.71
CA ASN A 160 -4.61 -25.92 -9.71
C ASN A 160 -5.84 -26.77 -9.32
N GLY A 161 -6.96 -26.64 -10.04
CA GLY A 161 -8.17 -27.45 -9.84
C GLY A 161 -8.86 -27.24 -8.48
N LYS A 162 -8.57 -26.13 -7.79
CA LYS A 162 -9.15 -25.79 -6.48
C LYS A 162 -10.57 -25.24 -6.62
N ILE A 163 -10.82 -24.51 -7.71
CA ILE A 163 -12.16 -24.04 -8.07
C ILE A 163 -12.44 -24.31 -9.55
N LYS A 164 -13.73 -24.41 -9.91
CA LYS A 164 -14.18 -24.49 -11.32
C LYS A 164 -14.91 -23.21 -11.73
N SER A 165 -16.05 -22.94 -11.10
CA SER A 165 -16.91 -21.79 -11.38
C SER A 165 -17.17 -20.91 -10.15
N MET A 166 -16.49 -21.17 -9.04
CA MET A 166 -16.66 -20.42 -7.80
C MET A 166 -16.40 -18.93 -8.04
N PRO A 167 -17.34 -18.03 -7.69
CA PRO A 167 -17.12 -16.60 -7.77
C PRO A 167 -15.92 -16.19 -6.91
N VAL A 168 -14.98 -15.46 -7.52
CA VAL A 168 -13.90 -14.75 -6.82
C VAL A 168 -14.17 -13.27 -7.00
N ILE A 169 -14.41 -12.55 -5.91
CA ILE A 169 -14.95 -11.18 -5.93
C ILE A 169 -14.06 -10.19 -5.17
N SER A 170 -14.17 -8.92 -5.53
CA SER A 170 -13.41 -7.81 -4.98
C SER A 170 -14.17 -7.13 -3.85
N GLY A 171 -13.46 -6.72 -2.79
CA GLY A 171 -13.91 -5.76 -1.80
C GLY A 171 -12.77 -4.83 -1.39
N VAL A 172 -13.02 -3.54 -1.40
CA VAL A 172 -12.11 -2.51 -0.89
C VAL A 172 -12.71 -1.93 0.38
N VAL A 173 -12.00 -2.13 1.49
CA VAL A 173 -12.45 -1.70 2.81
C VAL A 173 -11.73 -0.43 3.22
N ILE A 174 -12.50 0.62 3.48
CA ILE A 174 -11.99 1.87 4.05
C ILE A 174 -11.91 1.69 5.57
N ALA A 175 -10.69 1.53 6.07
CA ALA A 175 -10.46 1.18 7.47
C ALA A 175 -10.30 2.38 8.41
N ASN A 176 -10.26 3.61 7.87
CA ASN A 176 -10.19 4.83 8.69
C ASN A 176 -11.59 5.43 8.86
N PRO A 177 -12.13 5.53 10.09
CA PRO A 177 -13.44 6.11 10.33
C PRO A 177 -13.53 7.60 10.00
N LYS A 178 -12.39 8.32 9.98
CA LYS A 178 -12.31 9.75 9.66
C LYS A 178 -12.35 10.05 8.16
N SER A 179 -12.19 9.04 7.31
CA SER A 179 -12.12 9.23 5.85
C SER A 179 -13.51 9.40 5.26
N ILE A 180 -13.73 10.51 4.56
CA ILE A 180 -14.96 10.75 3.82
C ILE A 180 -14.80 10.18 2.41
N VAL A 181 -15.65 9.22 2.04
CA VAL A 181 -15.69 8.68 0.66
C VAL A 181 -17.03 9.00 0.03
N ASN A 182 -17.02 9.99 -0.87
CA ASN A 182 -18.17 10.34 -1.68
C ASN A 182 -18.17 9.49 -2.96
N LYS A 183 -19.08 8.50 -2.97
CA LYS A 183 -19.31 7.60 -4.10
C LYS A 183 -20.67 7.82 -4.78
N THR A 184 -21.34 8.95 -4.53
CA THR A 184 -22.72 9.20 -4.99
C THR A 184 -22.85 9.11 -6.52
N LYS A 185 -21.84 9.62 -7.24
CA LYS A 185 -21.77 9.59 -8.71
C LYS A 185 -21.13 8.33 -9.29
N ALA A 186 -20.59 7.45 -8.44
CA ALA A 186 -19.93 6.24 -8.91
C ALA A 186 -20.93 5.23 -9.47
N SER A 187 -20.44 4.36 -10.35
CA SER A 187 -21.22 3.24 -10.90
C SER A 187 -21.68 2.28 -9.80
N LYS A 188 -22.74 1.50 -10.08
CA LYS A 188 -23.23 0.48 -9.14
C LYS A 188 -22.13 -0.51 -8.74
N LYS A 189 -21.32 -0.98 -9.72
CA LYS A 189 -20.16 -1.86 -9.47
C LYS A 189 -19.25 -1.27 -8.39
N ILE A 190 -18.83 -0.02 -8.55
CA ILE A 190 -17.94 0.65 -7.59
C ILE A 190 -18.61 0.75 -6.22
N LYS A 191 -19.88 1.16 -6.17
CA LYS A 191 -20.63 1.29 -4.91
C LYS A 191 -20.70 -0.02 -4.13
N ASP A 192 -20.81 -1.14 -4.83
CA ASP A 192 -20.91 -2.49 -4.29
C ASP A 192 -19.56 -3.10 -3.90
N GLU A 193 -18.44 -2.51 -4.37
CA GLU A 193 -17.08 -3.00 -4.13
C GLU A 193 -16.32 -2.18 -3.09
N ILE A 194 -16.71 -0.93 -2.82
CA ILE A 194 -16.04 -0.08 -1.82
C ILE A 194 -16.96 0.28 -0.66
N PHE A 195 -16.54 -0.02 0.56
CA PHE A 195 -17.35 0.20 1.77
C PHE A 195 -16.46 0.45 2.98
N ARG A 196 -17.04 0.97 4.05
CA ARG A 196 -16.32 1.18 5.32
C ARG A 196 -16.25 -0.12 6.11
N HIS A 197 -15.26 -0.25 6.98
CA HIS A 197 -15.08 -1.47 7.78
C HIS A 197 -16.31 -1.82 8.61
N ASP A 198 -17.00 -0.84 9.20
CA ASP A 198 -18.21 -1.01 10.01
C ASP A 198 -19.43 -1.55 9.23
N GLN A 199 -19.37 -1.53 7.89
CA GLN A 199 -20.39 -2.07 7.00
C GLN A 199 -20.06 -3.51 6.54
N LEU A 200 -18.88 -4.03 6.86
CA LEU A 200 -18.36 -5.28 6.28
C LEU A 200 -19.31 -6.47 6.52
N THR A 201 -19.80 -6.64 7.75
CA THR A 201 -20.70 -7.76 8.10
C THR A 201 -22.01 -7.73 7.31
N GLU A 202 -22.58 -6.54 7.08
CA GLU A 202 -23.79 -6.37 6.26
C GLU A 202 -23.51 -6.77 4.81
N ILE A 203 -22.43 -6.23 4.23
CA ILE A 203 -22.03 -6.52 2.84
C ILE A 203 -21.77 -8.02 2.62
N LEU A 204 -21.06 -8.69 3.53
CA LEU A 204 -20.79 -10.12 3.41
C LEU A 204 -22.09 -10.94 3.36
N ASN A 205 -23.06 -10.60 4.21
CA ASN A 205 -24.37 -11.24 4.27
C ASN A 205 -25.22 -10.95 3.02
N GLU A 206 -25.22 -9.71 2.53
CA GLU A 206 -25.88 -9.35 1.27
C GLU A 206 -25.32 -10.14 0.09
N LYS A 207 -24.00 -10.25 -0.01
CA LYS A 207 -23.35 -11.05 -1.06
C LYS A 207 -23.75 -12.52 -0.94
N LEU A 208 -23.74 -13.09 0.27
CA LEU A 208 -24.17 -14.49 0.50
C LEU A 208 -25.60 -14.74 0.00
N LYS A 209 -26.52 -13.80 0.22
CA LYS A 209 -27.90 -13.89 -0.28
C LYS A 209 -28.01 -13.71 -1.79
N SER A 210 -27.11 -12.93 -2.39
CA SER A 210 -27.14 -12.62 -3.84
C SER A 210 -26.64 -13.76 -4.72
N TYR A 211 -25.68 -14.55 -4.25
CA TYR A 211 -25.15 -15.71 -4.97
C TYR A 211 -25.99 -16.96 -4.68
N LYS A 212 -26.95 -17.23 -5.57
CA LYS A 212 -27.91 -18.34 -5.39
C LYS A 212 -27.36 -19.69 -5.89
N ASP A 213 -26.60 -19.69 -6.98
CA ASP A 213 -26.20 -20.92 -7.68
C ASP A 213 -24.84 -21.45 -7.22
N GLY A 214 -24.78 -22.77 -7.01
CA GLY A 214 -23.57 -23.48 -6.59
C GLY A 214 -23.22 -23.28 -5.11
N GLU A 215 -22.73 -24.34 -4.47
CA GLU A 215 -22.18 -24.28 -3.11
C GLU A 215 -20.86 -25.05 -3.05
N MET A 216 -19.87 -24.44 -2.42
CA MET A 216 -18.62 -25.10 -2.06
C MET A 216 -18.84 -25.87 -0.77
N PHE A 217 -18.56 -27.17 -0.80
CA PHE A 217 -18.49 -27.99 0.41
C PHE A 217 -17.36 -27.54 1.32
N GLU A 218 -17.54 -27.71 2.63
CA GLU A 218 -16.55 -27.28 3.64
C GLU A 218 -15.16 -27.89 3.41
N HIS A 219 -15.07 -29.16 2.98
CA HIS A 219 -13.77 -29.77 2.67
C HIS A 219 -13.03 -29.03 1.54
N ARG A 220 -13.76 -28.56 0.52
CA ARG A 220 -13.19 -27.75 -0.57
C ARG A 220 -12.77 -26.36 -0.08
N MET A 221 -13.53 -25.76 0.83
CA MET A 221 -13.15 -24.48 1.45
C MET A 221 -11.80 -24.62 2.18
N LYS A 222 -11.61 -25.72 2.93
CA LYS A 222 -10.33 -26.04 3.59
C LYS A 222 -9.21 -26.32 2.59
N GLU A 223 -9.47 -27.09 1.53
CA GLU A 223 -8.49 -27.34 0.46
C GLU A 223 -7.99 -26.05 -0.21
N VAL A 224 -8.87 -25.06 -0.43
CA VAL A 224 -8.48 -23.74 -0.93
C VAL A 224 -7.61 -23.02 0.10
N ALA A 225 -8.01 -23.03 1.38
CA ALA A 225 -7.26 -22.35 2.42
C ALA A 225 -5.85 -22.94 2.61
N ASP A 226 -5.75 -24.26 2.68
CA ASP A 226 -4.48 -24.99 2.80
C ASP A 226 -3.59 -24.73 1.60
N PHE A 227 -4.16 -24.73 0.38
CA PHE A 227 -3.41 -24.38 -0.83
C PHE A 227 -2.80 -22.97 -0.74
N LEU A 228 -3.56 -21.98 -0.26
CA LEU A 228 -3.08 -20.61 -0.12
C LEU A 228 -2.00 -20.46 0.95
N ILE A 229 -2.11 -21.19 2.07
CA ILE A 229 -1.08 -21.21 3.11
C ILE A 229 0.22 -21.83 2.60
N ILE A 230 0.12 -23.01 1.96
CA ILE A 230 1.30 -23.75 1.47
C ILE A 230 2.05 -22.92 0.41
N ASN A 231 1.31 -22.18 -0.43
CA ASN A 231 1.91 -21.36 -1.49
C ASN A 231 2.21 -19.92 -1.05
N ASN A 232 2.02 -19.58 0.22
CA ASN A 232 2.31 -18.25 0.73
C ASN A 232 3.82 -17.93 0.64
N LYS A 233 4.17 -16.76 0.11
CA LYS A 233 5.56 -16.32 -0.09
C LYS A 233 5.92 -15.14 0.81
N ASN A 234 7.05 -15.24 1.51
CA ASN A 234 7.59 -14.12 2.27
C ASN A 234 8.34 -13.14 1.34
N ILE A 235 8.16 -11.84 1.54
CA ILE A 235 8.99 -10.81 0.90
C ILE A 235 10.13 -10.42 1.84
N HIS A 236 11.34 -10.38 1.32
CA HIS A 236 12.48 -9.75 1.97
C HIS A 236 12.72 -8.37 1.36
N ILE A 237 12.86 -7.34 2.21
CA ILE A 237 13.11 -5.97 1.78
C ILE A 237 14.53 -5.60 2.20
N ASP A 238 15.36 -5.22 1.23
CA ASP A 238 16.66 -4.60 1.50
C ASP A 238 16.45 -3.11 1.84
N TYR A 239 16.39 -2.81 3.14
CA TYR A 239 16.20 -1.46 3.63
C TYR A 239 17.41 -0.55 3.39
N ASN A 240 18.62 -1.11 3.36
CA ASN A 240 19.83 -0.33 3.06
C ASN A 240 19.72 0.21 1.63
N ARG A 241 19.35 -0.64 0.68
CA ARG A 241 19.09 -0.20 -0.69
C ARG A 241 17.89 0.72 -0.80
N LYS A 242 16.79 0.44 -0.09
CA LYS A 242 15.56 1.25 -0.14
C LYS A 242 15.78 2.70 0.30
N TYR A 243 16.60 2.91 1.32
CA TYR A 243 16.87 4.24 1.88
C TYR A 243 18.26 4.79 1.51
N SER A 244 18.98 4.09 0.63
CA SER A 244 20.35 4.43 0.22
C SER A 244 21.28 4.63 1.42
N LEU A 245 21.22 3.74 2.42
CA LEU A 245 22.00 3.84 3.66
C LEU A 245 23.46 3.43 3.42
N THR A 246 24.38 4.20 3.98
CA THR A 246 25.82 3.90 4.06
C THR A 246 26.25 3.84 5.52
N GLU A 247 27.46 3.34 5.80
CA GLU A 247 27.98 3.24 7.18
C GLU A 247 27.99 4.60 7.91
N GLU A 248 28.19 5.70 7.17
CA GLU A 248 28.19 7.06 7.71
C GLU A 248 26.82 7.49 8.27
N ASP A 249 25.72 6.87 7.82
CA ASP A 249 24.37 7.17 8.29
C ASP A 249 24.09 6.60 9.69
N PHE A 250 24.86 5.61 10.13
CA PHE A 250 24.66 4.92 11.39
C PHE A 250 25.34 5.66 12.55
N ILE A 251 24.74 5.54 13.73
CA ILE A 251 25.38 5.91 14.99
C ILE A 251 26.68 5.09 15.12
N GLY A 252 27.78 5.71 15.54
CA GLY A 252 29.07 5.02 15.66
C GLY A 252 29.02 3.96 16.76
N ASN A 253 29.86 2.94 16.70
CA ASN A 253 29.96 1.94 17.77
C ASN A 253 30.75 2.51 18.95
N ASN A 254 30.11 3.34 19.79
CA ASN A 254 30.64 3.71 21.11
C ASN A 254 29.74 3.14 22.21
N GLU A 255 30.30 2.84 23.39
CA GLU A 255 29.58 2.21 24.52
C GLU A 255 28.34 3.00 25.00
N GLU A 256 28.31 4.32 24.82
CA GLU A 256 27.14 5.16 25.12
C GLU A 256 25.96 4.90 24.17
N ASP A 257 26.25 4.54 22.92
CA ASP A 257 25.24 4.30 21.88
C ASP A 257 24.54 2.93 22.07
N GLU A 258 25.26 1.94 22.62
CA GLU A 258 24.66 0.65 23.02
C GLU A 258 23.65 0.80 24.16
N VAL A 259 23.88 1.73 25.11
CA VAL A 259 22.96 2.00 26.21
C VAL A 259 21.64 2.57 25.68
N VAL A 260 21.68 3.52 24.74
CA VAL A 260 20.48 4.10 24.11
C VAL A 260 19.69 3.05 23.33
N ILE A 261 20.38 2.18 22.58
CA ILE A 261 19.76 1.08 21.84
C ILE A 261 19.10 0.07 22.80
N ASN A 262 19.76 -0.25 23.93
CA ASN A 262 19.24 -1.20 24.91
C ASN A 262 18.07 -0.63 25.72
N GLU A 263 18.09 0.65 26.06
CA GLU A 263 16.97 1.36 26.71
C GLU A 263 15.75 1.43 25.77
N PHE A 264 15.98 1.69 24.48
CA PHE A 264 14.94 1.66 23.45
C PHE A 264 14.34 0.25 23.27
N LYS A 265 15.16 -0.81 23.31
CA LYS A 265 14.71 -2.22 23.27
C LYS A 265 13.93 -2.61 24.53
N ALA A 266 14.33 -2.14 25.71
CA ALA A 266 13.65 -2.41 26.98
C ALA A 266 12.24 -1.77 27.03
N ASN A 267 12.08 -0.58 26.43
CA ASN A 267 10.80 0.13 26.35
C ASN A 267 9.82 -0.46 25.30
N LYS A 268 10.17 -1.54 24.58
CA LYS A 268 9.24 -2.28 23.70
C LYS A 268 7.98 -2.78 24.43
N VAL A 269 8.01 -2.93 25.75
CA VAL A 269 6.89 -3.43 26.57
C VAL A 269 5.76 -2.39 26.73
N GLU A 270 6.03 -1.10 26.54
CA GLU A 270 5.06 -0.03 26.83
C GLU A 270 4.20 0.42 25.63
N TYR A 271 4.39 -0.16 24.44
CA TYR A 271 3.53 0.13 23.27
C TYR A 271 2.13 -0.50 23.35
N LYS A 272 1.87 -1.33 24.38
CA LYS A 272 0.57 -1.96 24.63
C LYS A 272 -0.47 -1.04 25.29
N LYS A 273 -0.15 0.23 25.55
CA LYS A 273 -1.02 1.15 26.30
C LYS A 273 -1.05 2.60 25.79
N ILE A 274 -0.90 2.81 24.48
CA ILE A 274 -1.05 4.14 23.86
C ILE A 274 -2.42 4.21 23.17
N GLU A 275 -3.47 4.21 23.98
CA GLU A 275 -4.75 4.79 23.59
C GLU A 275 -4.62 6.32 23.69
N ILE A 276 -4.88 7.02 22.58
CA ILE A 276 -5.30 8.43 22.56
C ILE A 276 -4.23 9.46 22.99
N VAL A 277 -3.05 9.49 22.34
CA VAL A 277 -2.10 10.63 22.50
C VAL A 277 -1.53 11.18 21.18
N GLU A 278 -1.76 10.54 20.03
CA GLU A 278 -1.04 10.89 18.79
C GLU A 278 -1.48 12.19 18.09
N GLU A 279 -2.71 12.69 18.26
CA GLU A 279 -3.10 13.97 17.61
C GLU A 279 -2.36 15.17 18.22
N LYS A 280 -2.20 15.18 19.54
CA LYS A 280 -1.51 16.28 20.23
C LYS A 280 0.00 16.22 20.03
N ILE A 281 0.59 15.03 19.96
CA ILE A 281 2.03 14.85 19.70
C ILE A 281 2.36 15.28 18.26
N VAL A 282 1.53 14.91 17.27
CA VAL A 282 1.72 15.32 15.87
C VAL A 282 1.50 16.83 15.71
N GLU A 283 0.49 17.41 16.36
CA GLU A 283 0.28 18.87 16.38
C GLU A 283 1.39 19.63 17.12
N ASP A 284 1.92 19.10 18.23
CA ASP A 284 3.02 19.69 18.98
C ASP A 284 4.36 19.53 18.24
N LEU A 285 4.53 18.48 17.44
CA LEU A 285 5.64 18.34 16.48
C LEU A 285 5.52 19.36 15.35
N ILE A 286 4.33 19.55 14.78
CA ILE A 286 4.08 20.57 13.76
C ILE A 286 4.27 21.99 14.33
N LYS A 287 3.83 22.26 15.57
CA LYS A 287 4.08 23.52 16.29
C LYS A 287 5.55 23.73 16.65
N LYS A 288 6.29 22.68 17.01
CA LYS A 288 7.73 22.77 17.27
C LYS A 288 8.53 22.99 15.98
N ILE A 289 8.11 22.39 14.86
CA ILE A 289 8.69 22.63 13.54
C ILE A 289 8.45 24.10 13.15
N THR A 290 7.21 24.59 13.26
CA THR A 290 6.85 25.98 12.91
C THR A 290 7.37 27.05 13.87
N LYS A 291 7.70 26.73 15.13
CA LYS A 291 8.38 27.65 16.06
C LYS A 291 9.91 27.63 15.97
N LYS A 292 10.54 26.55 15.50
CA LYS A 292 12.01 26.51 15.29
C LYS A 292 12.46 27.22 14.01
N ASP A 293 11.53 27.49 13.10
CA ASP A 293 11.77 28.27 11.87
C ASP A 293 12.10 29.75 12.13
N SER A 294 12.01 30.25 13.36
CA SER A 294 12.44 31.62 13.69
C SER A 294 13.91 31.74 14.13
N GLU A 295 14.67 30.65 14.31
CA GLU A 295 16.06 30.74 14.80
C GLU A 295 17.12 29.88 14.08
N TYR A 296 16.78 29.16 13.01
CA TYR A 296 17.80 28.53 12.14
C TYR A 296 17.67 29.05 10.70
N LYS A 297 18.57 29.97 10.33
CA LYS A 297 18.73 30.44 8.95
C LYS A 297 19.25 29.31 8.06
N LEU A 298 18.36 28.64 7.34
CA LEU A 298 18.67 28.06 6.02
C LEU A 298 18.30 29.09 4.96
N SER A 299 19.13 29.22 3.93
CA SER A 299 18.95 30.29 2.94
C SER A 299 17.71 30.04 2.07
N GLU A 300 16.97 31.10 1.76
CA GLU A 300 15.75 31.12 0.93
C GLU A 300 15.94 30.39 -0.42
N LYS A 301 17.18 30.32 -0.92
CA LYS A 301 17.57 29.62 -2.15
C LYS A 301 17.44 28.09 -2.05
N GLU A 302 17.66 27.49 -0.88
CA GLU A 302 17.67 26.03 -0.72
C GLU A 302 16.24 25.45 -0.67
N VAL A 303 15.30 26.15 -0.03
CA VAL A 303 13.88 25.76 0.05
C VAL A 303 13.20 25.80 -1.32
N ILE A 304 13.46 26.86 -2.09
CA ILE A 304 12.95 27.01 -3.47
C ILE A 304 13.53 25.92 -4.39
N SER A 305 14.79 25.51 -4.17
CA SER A 305 15.44 24.47 -4.97
C SER A 305 14.87 23.06 -4.75
N SER A 306 14.48 22.72 -3.51
CA SER A 306 13.92 21.40 -3.19
C SER A 306 12.52 21.22 -3.75
N GLU A 307 11.69 22.25 -3.67
CA GLU A 307 10.31 22.20 -4.18
C GLU A 307 10.28 22.16 -5.72
N SER A 308 11.18 22.91 -6.39
CA SER A 308 11.35 22.85 -7.84
C SER A 308 11.84 21.48 -8.32
N ASN A 309 12.76 20.83 -7.58
CA ASN A 309 13.27 19.51 -7.93
C ASN A 309 12.19 18.41 -7.78
N ASP A 310 11.35 18.47 -6.74
CA ASP A 310 10.26 17.50 -6.55
C ASP A 310 9.21 17.60 -7.67
N ILE A 311 8.90 18.82 -8.12
CA ILE A 311 8.00 19.04 -9.26
C ILE A 311 8.62 18.49 -10.55
N LEU A 312 9.92 18.74 -10.79
CA LEU A 312 10.64 18.27 -11.97
C LEU A 312 10.70 16.73 -12.02
N ILE A 313 10.97 16.07 -10.89
CA ILE A 313 10.99 14.60 -10.77
C ILE A 313 9.64 14.00 -11.17
N ASN A 314 8.54 14.59 -10.69
CA ASN A 314 7.21 14.08 -10.99
C ASN A 314 6.86 14.23 -12.48
N LYS A 315 7.14 15.39 -13.09
CA LYS A 315 6.92 15.60 -14.53
C LYS A 315 7.71 14.62 -15.40
N LEU A 316 8.98 14.36 -15.07
CA LEU A 316 9.79 13.40 -15.82
C LEU A 316 9.28 11.96 -15.65
N LYS A 317 8.85 11.55 -14.44
CA LYS A 317 8.23 10.23 -14.22
C LYS A 317 6.93 10.04 -14.99
N GLU A 318 6.10 11.07 -15.07
CA GLU A 318 4.87 11.06 -15.86
C GLU A 318 5.17 10.93 -17.35
N TYR A 319 6.10 11.74 -17.87
CA TYR A 319 6.56 11.66 -19.26
C TYR A 319 7.08 10.26 -19.61
N ARG A 320 7.97 9.71 -18.79
CA ARG A 320 8.50 8.35 -18.96
C ARG A 320 7.39 7.30 -19.08
N THR A 321 6.39 7.40 -18.22
CA THR A 321 5.25 6.47 -18.18
C THR A 321 4.36 6.61 -19.41
N SER A 322 4.15 7.84 -19.88
CA SER A 322 3.37 8.14 -21.07
C SER A 322 4.03 7.58 -22.33
N MET A 323 5.34 7.82 -22.50
CA MET A 323 6.11 7.31 -23.66
C MET A 323 6.20 5.79 -23.67
N ALA A 324 6.41 5.17 -22.50
CA ALA A 324 6.45 3.72 -22.37
C ALA A 324 5.13 3.07 -22.80
N ARG A 325 3.99 3.68 -22.43
CA ARG A 325 2.66 3.23 -22.89
C ARG A 325 2.48 3.39 -24.39
N ALA A 326 2.88 4.53 -24.96
CA ALA A 326 2.77 4.80 -26.39
C ALA A 326 3.59 3.80 -27.23
N GLU A 327 4.79 3.45 -26.75
CA GLU A 327 5.68 2.49 -27.43
C GLU A 327 5.43 1.03 -27.03
N LYS A 328 4.47 0.76 -26.15
CA LYS A 328 4.16 -0.59 -25.61
C LYS A 328 5.38 -1.30 -24.99
N VAL A 329 6.24 -0.53 -24.32
CA VAL A 329 7.44 -1.03 -23.62
C VAL A 329 7.36 -0.70 -22.13
N SER A 330 8.18 -1.33 -21.30
CA SER A 330 8.29 -0.96 -19.88
C SER A 330 8.98 0.40 -19.69
N PRO A 331 8.62 1.20 -18.66
CA PRO A 331 9.18 2.54 -18.42
C PRO A 331 10.71 2.63 -18.41
N TYR A 332 11.40 1.59 -17.95
CA TYR A 332 12.86 1.57 -17.90
C TYR A 332 13.52 1.57 -19.30
N PHE A 333 12.81 1.13 -20.35
CA PHE A 333 13.32 1.16 -21.73
C PHE A 333 13.45 2.59 -22.26
N ILE A 334 12.58 3.51 -21.80
CA ILE A 334 12.70 4.94 -22.10
C ILE A 334 13.93 5.49 -21.38
N TYR A 335 13.94 5.45 -20.04
CA TYR A 335 15.14 5.63 -19.20
C TYR A 335 14.93 5.08 -17.78
N ASN A 336 15.99 4.57 -17.14
CA ASN A 336 15.90 3.98 -15.80
C ASN A 336 15.93 5.07 -14.69
N ASN A 337 15.87 4.66 -13.42
CA ASN A 337 15.87 5.62 -12.30
C ASN A 337 17.22 6.32 -12.12
N GLU A 338 18.33 5.64 -12.43
CA GLU A 338 19.67 6.22 -12.37
C GLU A 338 19.81 7.36 -13.38
N THR A 339 19.37 7.14 -14.62
CA THR A 339 19.33 8.17 -15.67
C THR A 339 18.40 9.34 -15.27
N LEU A 340 17.27 9.07 -14.62
CA LEU A 340 16.39 10.13 -14.12
C LEU A 340 17.09 11.00 -13.06
N GLU A 341 17.77 10.39 -12.10
CA GLU A 341 18.53 11.11 -11.08
C GLU A 341 19.64 11.95 -11.70
N GLU A 342 20.30 11.43 -12.74
CA GLU A 342 21.33 12.15 -13.47
C GLU A 342 20.77 13.33 -14.28
N ILE A 343 19.60 13.20 -14.91
CA ILE A 343 18.90 14.32 -15.55
C ILE A 343 18.60 15.43 -14.54
N ILE A 344 18.15 15.08 -13.33
CA ILE A 344 17.85 16.06 -12.27
C ILE A 344 19.11 16.74 -11.77
N LYS A 345 20.21 16.00 -11.67
CA LYS A 345 21.51 16.51 -11.23
C LYS A 345 22.14 17.44 -12.27
N VAL A 346 22.09 17.06 -13.54
CA VAL A 346 22.76 17.78 -14.65
C VAL A 346 21.89 18.91 -15.21
N LYS A 347 20.56 18.76 -15.20
CA LYS A 347 19.57 19.69 -15.78
C LYS A 347 19.94 20.14 -17.21
N PRO A 348 20.11 19.20 -18.16
CA PRO A 348 20.54 19.52 -19.52
C PRO A 348 19.60 20.51 -20.21
N LYS A 349 20.16 21.54 -20.83
CA LYS A 349 19.43 22.62 -21.50
C LYS A 349 19.33 22.47 -23.01
N ASN A 350 20.07 21.52 -23.59
CA ASN A 350 20.08 21.23 -25.01
C ASN A 350 20.39 19.74 -25.27
N LYS A 351 20.22 19.29 -26.52
CA LYS A 351 20.44 17.89 -26.90
C LYS A 351 21.88 17.44 -26.72
N GLU A 352 22.86 18.33 -26.88
CA GLU A 352 24.28 18.01 -26.67
C GLU A 352 24.59 17.71 -25.19
N GLU A 353 24.01 18.47 -24.27
CA GLU A 353 24.12 18.21 -22.83
C GLU A 353 23.35 16.95 -22.42
N LEU A 354 22.17 16.70 -22.99
CA LEU A 354 21.41 15.48 -22.72
C LEU A 354 22.16 14.23 -23.20
N MET A 355 22.89 14.32 -24.31
CA MET A 355 23.71 13.23 -24.84
C MET A 355 24.91 12.87 -23.94
N LYS A 356 25.28 13.75 -22.99
CA LYS A 356 26.30 13.47 -21.98
C LYS A 356 25.75 12.76 -20.74
N VAL A 357 24.43 12.66 -20.60
CA VAL A 357 23.78 11.95 -19.49
C VAL A 357 23.86 10.44 -19.72
N ARG A 358 24.32 9.70 -18.70
CA ARG A 358 24.42 8.23 -18.78
C ARG A 358 23.06 7.61 -19.06
N GLY A 359 22.98 6.87 -20.17
CA GLY A 359 21.74 6.22 -20.63
C GLY A 359 20.99 6.97 -21.73
N PHE A 360 21.47 8.15 -22.17
CA PHE A 360 20.98 8.89 -23.33
C PHE A 360 21.99 8.86 -24.50
N GLY A 361 21.83 7.87 -25.38
CA GLY A 361 22.53 7.82 -26.66
C GLY A 361 21.79 8.57 -27.78
N PRO A 362 22.38 8.68 -28.99
CA PRO A 362 21.86 9.49 -30.10
C PRO A 362 20.38 9.19 -30.43
N ILE A 363 20.02 7.91 -30.48
CA ILE A 363 18.65 7.45 -30.78
C ILE A 363 17.63 7.93 -29.75
N LYS A 364 18.01 7.94 -28.46
CA LYS A 364 17.12 8.37 -27.37
C LYS A 364 17.02 9.89 -27.30
N VAL A 365 18.12 10.60 -27.58
CA VAL A 365 18.13 12.05 -27.67
C VAL A 365 17.28 12.54 -28.84
N GLU A 366 17.33 11.83 -29.97
CA GLU A 366 16.47 12.12 -31.12
C GLU A 366 14.98 11.90 -30.80
N LYS A 367 14.64 10.77 -30.15
CA LYS A 367 13.25 10.41 -29.85
C LYS A 367 12.62 11.18 -28.70
N TYR A 368 13.36 11.45 -27.63
CA TYR A 368 12.81 11.96 -26.37
C TYR A 368 13.42 13.30 -25.94
N GLY A 369 14.47 13.76 -26.61
CA GLY A 369 15.28 14.87 -26.13
C GLY A 369 14.52 16.19 -26.03
N ASP A 370 13.76 16.55 -27.06
CA ASP A 370 13.01 17.82 -27.08
C ASP A 370 12.02 17.91 -25.90
N SER A 371 11.20 16.88 -25.70
CA SER A 371 10.22 16.87 -24.61
C SER A 371 10.85 16.89 -23.22
N ILE A 372 11.99 16.20 -23.04
CA ILE A 372 12.71 16.18 -21.77
C ILE A 372 13.30 17.57 -21.48
N ILE A 373 13.91 18.21 -22.48
CA ILE A 373 14.47 19.55 -22.37
C ILE A 373 13.37 20.58 -22.08
N ASP A 374 12.21 20.46 -22.75
CA ASP A 374 11.05 21.32 -22.49
C ASP A 374 10.56 21.19 -21.05
N ILE A 375 10.45 19.97 -20.52
CA ILE A 375 10.07 19.72 -19.12
C ILE A 375 11.06 20.38 -18.14
N ILE A 376 12.36 20.37 -18.47
CA ILE A 376 13.44 20.97 -17.66
C ILE A 376 13.48 22.50 -17.77
N ASN A 377 12.97 23.07 -18.87
CA ASN A 377 13.00 24.52 -19.11
C ASN A 377 11.73 25.26 -18.64
N VAL A 378 10.64 24.54 -18.38
CA VAL A 378 9.38 25.09 -17.86
C VAL A 378 9.41 25.32 -16.32
N LEU A 379 10.51 24.94 -15.66
CA LEU A 379 10.77 25.07 -14.22
C LEU A 379 12.14 25.70 -13.99
#